data_AF-A0A966IDD4-F1
#
_entry.id   AF-A0A966IDD4-F1
#
_cell.length_a   1.000
_cell.length_b   1.000
_cell.length_c   1.000
_cell.angle_alpha   90.00
_cell.angle_beta   90.00
_cell.angle_gamma   90.00
#
_symmetry.space_group_name_H-M   'P 1'
#
loop_
_entity.id
_entity.type
_entity.pdbx_description
1 polymer ?
#
loop_
_entity_poly.entity_id
_entity_poly.type
_entity_poly.pdbx_seq_one_letter_code
_entity_poly.pdbx_strand_id
1 'polypeptide(L)' 'MNIRNKKDFGAGIMYMVFGLFFALNALNYKMGTAAKMGPGYFPFWLGALLTALGFFV' A
#
# COMPACT_ATOMS: atom_id res chain seq x y z
N MET A 1 17.10 15.91 8.08
CA MET A 1 16.90 14.45 8.13
C MET A 1 18.19 13.76 7.75
N ASN A 2 18.91 13.16 8.70
CA ASN A 2 20.12 12.40 8.39
C ASN A 2 19.67 10.95 8.16
N ILE A 3 19.70 10.47 6.92
CA ILE A 3 19.33 9.11 6.56
C ILE A 3 20.44 8.19 7.10
N ARG A 4 20.29 7.77 8.36
CA ARG A 4 21.24 6.88 9.04
C ARG A 4 21.31 5.52 8.36
N ASN A 5 20.19 5.05 7.81
CA ASN A 5 20.11 3.79 7.10
C ASN A 5 19.48 3.97 5.71
N LYS A 6 20.33 4.03 4.68
CA LYS A 6 19.89 4.16 3.28
C LYS A 6 19.07 2.95 2.81
N LYS A 7 19.27 1.77 3.42
CA LYS A 7 18.48 0.57 3.09
C LYS A 7 17.03 0.71 3.55
N ASP A 8 16.81 1.21 4.77
CA ASP A 8 15.46 1.41 5.31
C ASP A 8 14.73 2.47 4.48
N PHE A 9 15.39 3.58 4.15
CA PHE A 9 14.81 4.60 3.27
C PHE A 9 14.43 4.04 1.89
N GLY A 10 15.27 3.20 1.29
CA GLY A 10 14.96 2.52 0.03
C GLY A 10 13.77 1.56 0.16
N ALA A 11 13.70 0.79 1.25
CA ALA A 11 12.60 -0.12 1.53
C ALA A 11 11.28 0.63 1.76
N GLY A 12 11.30 1.76 2.49
CA GLY A 12 10.14 2.62 2.71
C GLY A 12 9.57 3.17 1.40
N ILE A 13 10.43 3.62 0.48
CA ILE A 13 10.03 4.03 -0.87
C ILE A 13 9.40 2.87 -1.64
N MET A 14 10.00 1.68 -1.62
CA MET A 14 9.43 0.50 -2.30
C MET A 14 8.02 0.18 -1.76
N TYR A 15 7.85 0.16 -0.44
CA TYR A 15 6.55 -0.07 0.17
C TYR A 15 5.50 0.98 -0.23
N MET A 16 5.88 2.26 -0.29
CA MET A 16 4.99 3.32 -0.78
C MET A 16 4.61 3.15 -2.26
N VAL A 17 5.57 2.85 -3.13
CA VAL A 17 5.31 2.70 -4.58
C VAL A 17 4.39 1.52 -4.85
N PHE A 18 4.69 0.35 -4.31
CA PHE A 18 3.84 -0.82 -4.49
C PHE A 18 2.48 -0.65 -3.78
N GLY A 19 2.47 -0.06 -2.58
CA GLY A 19 1.25 0.21 -1.84
C GLY A 19 0.28 1.10 -2.62
N LEU A 20 0.78 2.23 -3.14
CA LEU A 20 -0.01 3.13 -4.00
C LEU A 20 -0.45 2.45 -5.28
N PHE A 21 0.42 1.70 -5.94
CA PHE A 21 0.09 0.98 -7.17
C PHE A 21 -1.09 0.02 -6.96
N PHE A 22 -1.05 -0.80 -5.90
CA PHE A 22 -2.14 -1.72 -5.59
C PHE A 22 -3.40 -1.00 -5.14
N ALA A 23 -3.28 0.03 -4.31
CA ALA A 23 -4.43 0.81 -3.86
C ALA A 23 -5.16 1.49 -5.02
N LEU A 24 -4.43 2.14 -5.93
CA LEU A 24 -5.01 2.81 -7.09
C LEU A 24 -5.59 1.83 -8.11
N ASN A 25 -4.90 0.71 -8.37
CA ASN A 25 -5.45 -0.31 -9.26
C ASN A 25 -6.71 -0.95 -8.70
N ALA A 26 -6.76 -1.16 -7.38
CA ALA A 26 -7.92 -1.73 -6.70
C ALA A 26 -9.20 -0.90 -6.86
N LEU A 27 -9.07 0.43 -7.02
CA LEU A 27 -10.22 1.32 -7.25
C LEU A 27 -10.95 1.05 -8.57
N ASN A 28 -10.30 0.39 -9.54
CA ASN A 28 -10.94 -0.02 -10.79
C ASN A 28 -11.79 -1.29 -10.63
N TYR A 29 -11.68 -1.98 -9.50
CA TYR A 29 -12.43 -3.19 -9.21
C TYR A 29 -13.60 -2.90 -8.27
N LYS A 30 -14.63 -3.73 -8.33
CA LYS A 30 -15.74 -3.64 -7.36
C LYS A 30 -15.20 -3.94 -5.96
N MET A 31 -15.41 -3.02 -5.02
CA MET A 31 -15.10 -3.22 -3.60
C MET A 31 -16.10 -4.14 -2.91
N GLY A 32 -17.37 -4.12 -3.31
CA GLY A 32 -18.43 -4.85 -2.60
C GLY A 32 -18.63 -4.31 -1.19
N THR A 33 -18.88 -5.20 -0.23
CA THR A 33 -19.03 -4.87 1.20
C THR A 33 -18.10 -5.74 2.03
N ALA A 34 -17.89 -5.38 3.30
CA ALA A 34 -17.05 -6.20 4.20
C ALA A 34 -17.56 -7.65 4.33
N ALA A 35 -18.88 -7.87 4.23
CA ALA A 35 -19.49 -9.20 4.27
C ALA A 35 -19.45 -9.94 2.91
N LYS A 36 -19.28 -9.22 1.80
CA LYS A 36 -19.13 -9.77 0.44
C LYS A 36 -18.06 -8.98 -0.29
N MET A 37 -16.81 -9.28 0.05
CA MET A 37 -15.64 -8.58 -0.47
C MET A 37 -15.56 -8.78 -1.99
N GLY A 38 -15.61 -7.68 -2.73
CA GLY A 38 -15.31 -7.70 -4.14
C GLY A 38 -13.79 -7.77 -4.39
N PRO A 39 -13.37 -8.04 -5.64
CA PRO A 39 -11.96 -8.27 -5.98
C PRO A 39 -11.04 -7.09 -5.67
N GLY A 40 -11.56 -5.86 -5.56
CA GLY A 40 -10.78 -4.67 -5.19
C GLY A 40 -10.58 -4.51 -3.67
N TYR A 41 -11.37 -5.15 -2.83
CA TYR A 41 -11.35 -4.90 -1.38
C TYR A 41 -10.01 -5.25 -0.74
N PHE A 42 -9.51 -6.46 -1.00
CA PHE A 42 -8.25 -6.93 -0.42
C PHE A 42 -7.04 -6.16 -0.96
N PRO A 43 -6.85 -6.00 -2.29
CA PRO A 43 -5.71 -5.26 -2.82
C PRO A 43 -5.68 -3.79 -2.37
N PHE A 44 -6.85 -3.16 -2.17
CA PHE A 44 -6.93 -1.79 -1.69
C PHE A 44 -6.38 -1.65 -0.27
N TRP A 45 -6.91 -2.43 0.67
CA TRP A 45 -6.49 -2.36 2.07
C TRP A 45 -5.05 -2.82 2.27
N LEU A 46 -4.61 -3.84 1.52
CA LEU A 46 -3.22 -4.25 1.51
C LEU A 46 -2.31 -3.11 1.01
N GLY A 47 -2.68 -2.47 -0.09
CA GLY A 47 -1.94 -1.34 -0.65
C GLY A 47 -1.88 -0.13 0.29
N ALA A 48 -3.00 0.19 0.94
CA ALA A 48 -3.06 1.24 1.95
C ALA A 48 -2.14 0.95 3.15
N LEU A 49 -2.14 -0.29 3.65
CA LEU A 49 -1.27 -0.71 4.75
C LEU A 49 0.21 -0.63 4.35
N LEU A 50 0.57 -1.13 3.17
CA LEU A 50 1.94 -1.06 2.65
C LEU A 50 2.41 0.39 2.52
N THR A 51 1.55 1.28 2.01
CA THR A 51 1.86 2.70 1.91
C THR A 51 2.12 3.31 3.28
N ALA A 52 1.27 3.02 4.26
CA ALA A 52 1.42 3.50 5.63
C ALA A 52 2.71 2.97 6.29
N LEU A 53 3.05 1.69 6.08
CA LEU A 53 4.31 1.11 6.54
C LEU A 53 5.51 1.80 5.88
N GLY A 54 5.42 2.11 4.58
CA GLY A 54 6.47 2.83 3.88
C GLY A 54 6.73 4.24 4.43
N PHE A 55 5.71 4.92 4.96
CA PHE A 55 5.87 6.19 5.67
C PHE A 55 6.49 6.04 7.06
N PHE A 56 6.34 4.88 7.69
CA PHE A 56 6.85 4.63 9.04
C PHE A 56 8.33 4.20 9.04
N VAL A 57 8.78 3.52 7.98
CA VAL A 57 10.16 3.04 7.78
C VAL A 57 11.08 4.16 7.30
#